data_AF-A0A1C3YHH7-F1
#
_entry.id   AF-A0A1C3YHH7-F1
#
_cell.length_a   1.000
_cell.length_b   1.000
_cell.length_c   1.000
_cell.angle_alpha   90.00
_cell.angle_beta   90.00
_cell.angle_gamma   90.00
#
_symmetry.space_group_name_H-M   'P 1'
#
loop_
_entity.id
_entity.type
_entity.pdbx_description
1 polymer ?
#
loop_
_entity_poly.entity_id
_entity_poly.type
_entity_poly.pdbx_seq_one_letter_code
_entity_poly.pdbx_strand_id
1 'polypeptide(L)'
;MSFGYAVGDVIAVLGLFERIAIELRNYKDAPVHFQQLRAELDLVHSTLKHVLSLESDCKEELQTLEQIRAIVIHCSQPLQAMVNKMRSKESSLGHFKSTRNLGAIGERLHWSMIAQGDVDSVRKMIMSQMAAINILMSVQQLTRVKHLSSQSKRIGADQSSIIEKHANAIVGHSSSILNIVSKTQVAINILTVNAAIQADI
;
A
#
# COMPACT_ATOMS: atom_id res chain seq x y z
N MET A 1 -14.05 2.66 -13.92
CA MET A 1 -14.06 4.08 -14.34
C MET A 1 -12.63 4.58 -14.25
N SER A 2 -12.06 5.11 -15.33
CA SER A 2 -10.76 5.79 -15.27
C SER A 2 -11.05 7.23 -14.86
N PHE A 3 -10.66 7.62 -13.65
CA PHE A 3 -10.69 9.02 -13.27
C PHE A 3 -9.58 9.71 -14.08
N GLY A 4 -9.95 10.66 -14.94
CA GLY A 4 -9.03 11.31 -15.88
C GLY A 4 -8.05 12.30 -15.24
N TYR A 5 -7.53 12.02 -14.04
CA TYR A 5 -6.57 12.87 -13.36
C TYR A 5 -5.15 12.48 -13.76
N ALA A 6 -4.39 13.44 -14.28
CA ALA A 6 -3.00 13.19 -14.63
C ALA A 6 -2.14 13.12 -13.36
N VAL A 7 -1.04 12.35 -13.42
CA VAL A 7 -0.02 12.35 -12.35
C VAL A 7 0.48 13.78 -12.05
N GLY A 8 0.50 14.65 -13.08
CA GLY A 8 0.84 16.06 -12.93
C GLY A 8 -0.10 16.84 -12.00
N ASP A 9 -1.39 16.54 -11.99
CA ASP A 9 -2.37 17.22 -11.13
C ASP A 9 -2.11 16.89 -9.65
N VAL A 10 -1.76 15.64 -9.38
CA VAL A 10 -1.43 15.18 -8.02
C VAL A 10 -0.13 15.82 -7.53
N ILE A 11 0.88 15.91 -8.41
CA ILE A 11 2.14 16.62 -8.10
C ILE A 11 1.87 18.09 -7.80
N ALA A 12 0.97 18.74 -8.56
CA ALA A 12 0.60 20.13 -8.30
C ALA A 12 -0.02 20.31 -6.90
N VAL A 13 -0.89 19.39 -6.48
CA VAL A 13 -1.45 19.41 -5.12
C VAL A 13 -0.37 19.19 -4.05
N LEU A 14 0.58 18.26 -4.26
CA LEU A 14 1.73 18.09 -3.36
C LEU A 14 2.56 19.37 -3.23
N GLY A 15 2.73 20.11 -4.33
CA GLY A 15 3.35 21.43 -4.30
C GLY A 15 2.61 22.45 -3.44
N LEU A 16 1.28 22.37 -3.35
CA LEU A 16 0.49 23.22 -2.44
C LEU A 16 0.72 22.84 -0.96
N PHE A 17 0.78 21.55 -0.64
CA PHE A 17 1.15 21.06 0.69
C PHE A 17 2.50 21.61 1.13
N GLU A 18 3.53 21.42 0.31
CA GLU A 18 4.89 21.87 0.58
C GLU A 18 4.95 23.40 0.74
N ARG A 19 4.25 24.13 -0.12
CA ARG A 19 4.20 25.59 -0.04
C ARG A 19 3.62 26.08 1.29
N ILE A 20 2.49 25.53 1.73
CA ILE A 20 1.91 25.89 3.03
C ILE A 20 2.89 25.54 4.16
N ALA A 21 3.50 24.36 4.11
CA ALA A 21 4.46 23.95 5.13
C ALA A 21 5.70 24.88 5.19
N ILE A 22 6.16 25.42 4.06
CA ILE A 22 7.24 26.41 4.00
C ILE A 22 6.79 27.74 4.63
N GLU A 23 5.62 28.26 4.26
CA GLU A 23 5.11 29.51 4.82
C GLU A 23 4.93 29.41 6.35
N LEU A 24 4.40 28.29 6.85
CA LEU A 24 4.28 28.02 8.29
C LEU A 24 5.63 27.88 9.00
N ARG A 25 6.67 27.39 8.31
CA ARG A 25 8.03 27.28 8.86
C ARG A 25 8.70 28.64 9.00
N ASN A 26 8.35 29.59 8.14
CA ASN A 26 8.85 30.95 8.19
C ASN A 26 8.21 31.75 9.32
N TYR A 27 7.04 31.34 9.83
CA TYR A 27 6.39 31.98 10.97
C TYR A 27 7.07 31.60 12.29
N LYS A 28 7.97 32.47 12.77
CA LYS A 28 8.60 32.34 14.10
C LYS A 28 7.56 32.47 15.21
N ASP A 29 7.63 31.59 16.21
CA ASP A 29 6.69 31.52 17.34
C ASP A 29 5.23 31.31 16.94
N ALA A 30 5.01 30.50 15.90
CA ALA A 30 3.67 30.16 15.43
C ALA A 30 2.81 29.55 16.56
N PRO A 31 1.56 30.02 16.75
CA PRO A 31 0.60 29.38 17.65
C PRO A 31 0.42 27.88 17.41
N VAL A 32 0.02 27.15 18.45
CA VAL A 32 -0.08 25.68 18.45
C VAL A 32 -0.89 25.12 17.27
N HIS A 33 -1.99 25.76 16.88
CA HIS A 33 -2.83 25.30 15.76
C HIS A 33 -2.10 25.33 14.40
N PHE A 34 -1.20 26.29 14.18
CA PHE A 34 -0.37 26.34 12.98
C PHE A 34 0.75 25.28 13.02
N GLN A 35 1.32 25.03 14.20
CA GLN A 35 2.30 23.95 14.38
C GLN A 35 1.67 22.57 14.10
N GLN A 36 0.46 22.35 14.61
CA GLN A 36 -0.31 21.12 14.37
C GLN A 36 -0.64 20.96 12.87
N LEU A 37 -1.13 22.03 12.22
CA LEU A 37 -1.37 22.00 10.77
C LEU A 37 -0.09 21.63 10.01
N ARG A 38 1.06 22.21 10.38
CA ARG A 38 2.34 21.87 9.75
C ARG A 38 2.69 20.40 9.90
N ALA A 39 2.59 19.85 11.10
CA ALA A 39 2.87 18.43 11.33
C ALA A 39 1.93 17.51 10.52
N GLU A 40 0.66 17.87 10.43
CA GLU A 40 -0.34 17.16 9.63
C GLU A 40 -0.05 17.24 8.12
N LEU A 41 0.36 18.40 7.62
CA LEU A 41 0.79 18.59 6.22
C LEU A 41 2.02 17.73 5.89
N ASP A 42 3.03 17.72 6.76
CA ASP A 42 4.26 16.95 6.56
C ASP A 42 3.96 15.43 6.55
N LEU A 43 3.06 14.96 7.43
CA LEU A 43 2.61 13.57 7.47
C LEU A 43 1.87 13.16 6.19
N VAL A 44 0.91 13.97 5.73
CA VAL A 44 0.14 13.64 4.53
C VAL A 44 1.02 13.72 3.28
N HIS A 45 1.88 14.73 3.18
CA HIS A 45 2.81 14.86 2.06
C HIS A 45 3.75 13.65 1.95
N SER A 46 4.36 13.23 3.07
CA SER A 46 5.25 12.06 3.08
C SER A 46 4.51 10.76 2.75
N THR A 47 3.31 10.56 3.29
CA THR A 47 2.47 9.39 3.00
C THR A 47 2.11 9.35 1.51
N LEU A 48 1.64 10.46 0.95
CA LEU A 48 1.23 10.53 -0.46
C LEU A 48 2.42 10.28 -1.39
N LYS A 49 3.58 10.85 -1.09
CA LYS A 49 4.80 10.58 -1.85
C LYS A 49 5.14 9.09 -1.86
N HIS A 50 5.00 8.42 -0.71
CA HIS A 50 5.23 6.98 -0.63
C HIS A 50 4.18 6.20 -1.43
N VAL A 51 2.89 6.48 -1.24
CA VAL A 51 1.81 5.78 -1.94
C VAL A 51 1.89 5.94 -3.46
N LEU A 52 2.25 7.13 -3.96
CA LEU A 52 2.41 7.39 -5.39
C LEU A 52 3.66 6.76 -5.99
N SER A 53 4.64 6.40 -5.16
CA SER A 53 5.83 5.63 -5.59
C SER A 53 5.59 4.13 -5.65
N LEU A 54 4.44 3.64 -5.18
CA LEU A 54 4.10 2.22 -5.26
C LEU A 54 3.79 1.82 -6.70
N GLU A 55 4.52 0.84 -7.20
CA GLU A 55 4.16 0.16 -8.45
C GLU A 55 2.92 -0.72 -8.21
N SER A 56 2.06 -0.78 -9.23
CA SER A 56 0.86 -1.63 -9.22
C SER A 56 1.13 -2.89 -10.03
N ASP A 57 0.98 -4.04 -9.40
CA ASP A 57 1.19 -5.33 -10.05
C ASP A 57 -0.08 -5.85 -10.73
N CYS A 58 -1.25 -5.32 -10.33
CA CYS A 58 -2.54 -5.74 -10.88
C CYS A 58 -3.54 -4.59 -11.03
N LYS A 59 -4.65 -4.85 -11.74
CA LYS A 59 -5.66 -3.85 -12.09
C LYS A 59 -6.39 -3.29 -10.86
N GLU A 60 -6.58 -4.10 -9.82
CA GLU A 60 -7.24 -3.72 -8.58
C GLU A 60 -6.42 -2.70 -7.78
N GLU A 61 -5.10 -2.89 -7.76
CA GLU A 61 -4.15 -1.97 -7.13
C GLU A 61 -4.09 -0.65 -7.89
N LEU A 62 -4.06 -0.73 -9.23
CA LEU A 62 -4.14 0.44 -10.07
C LEU A 62 -5.43 1.23 -9.81
N GLN A 63 -6.58 0.55 -9.68
CA GLN A 63 -7.84 1.20 -9.32
C GLN A 63 -7.81 1.86 -7.94
N THR A 64 -7.12 1.24 -6.98
CA THR A 64 -6.96 1.82 -5.64
C THR A 64 -6.08 3.07 -5.69
N LEU A 65 -4.99 3.03 -6.45
CA LEU A 65 -4.16 4.21 -6.70
C LEU A 65 -4.95 5.32 -7.39
N GLU A 66 -5.78 5.02 -8.39
CA GLU A 66 -6.64 6.01 -9.04
C GLU A 66 -7.65 6.66 -8.08
N GLN A 67 -8.22 5.88 -7.15
CA GLN A 67 -9.09 6.42 -6.09
C GLN A 67 -8.32 7.33 -5.14
N ILE A 68 -7.10 6.96 -4.76
CA ILE A 68 -6.22 7.78 -3.94
C ILE A 68 -5.87 9.09 -4.68
N ARG A 69 -5.57 9.03 -5.98
CA ARG A 69 -5.33 10.23 -6.79
C ARG A 69 -6.55 11.15 -6.76
N ALA A 70 -7.76 10.63 -6.98
CA ALA A 70 -8.99 11.42 -6.92
C ALA A 70 -9.20 12.08 -5.54
N ILE A 71 -8.94 11.35 -4.45
CA ILE A 71 -8.98 11.89 -3.08
C ILE A 71 -8.01 13.08 -2.93
N VAL A 72 -6.78 12.94 -3.42
CA VAL A 72 -5.77 14.02 -3.33
C VAL A 72 -6.20 15.25 -4.12
N ILE A 73 -6.78 15.07 -5.31
CA ILE A 73 -7.26 16.19 -6.12
C ILE A 73 -8.33 17.03 -5.38
N HIS A 74 -9.17 16.40 -4.55
CA HIS A 74 -10.17 17.13 -3.75
C HIS A 74 -9.54 18.09 -2.72
N CYS A 75 -8.26 17.91 -2.37
CA CYS A 75 -7.53 18.85 -1.51
C CYS A 75 -7.13 20.14 -2.23
N SER A 76 -7.13 20.15 -3.57
CA SER A 76 -6.56 21.25 -4.37
C SER A 76 -7.16 22.61 -4.03
N GLN A 77 -8.50 22.74 -4.07
CA GLN A 77 -9.17 24.01 -3.85
C GLN A 77 -8.98 24.54 -2.41
N PRO A 78 -9.21 23.77 -1.34
CA PRO A 78 -8.95 24.24 0.03
C PRO A 78 -7.49 24.67 0.27
N LEU A 79 -6.53 23.90 -0.26
CA LEU A 79 -5.11 24.22 -0.12
C LEU A 79 -4.75 25.49 -0.90
N GLN A 80 -5.26 25.64 -2.13
CA GLN A 80 -5.03 26.84 -2.94
C GLN A 80 -5.62 28.09 -2.27
N ALA A 81 -6.81 27.98 -1.67
CA ALA A 81 -7.42 29.06 -0.91
C ALA A 81 -6.55 29.47 0.29
N MET A 82 -6.02 28.49 1.03
CA MET A 82 -5.10 28.73 2.15
C MET A 82 -3.79 29.39 1.68
N VAL A 83 -3.19 28.90 0.60
CA VAL A 83 -2.00 29.52 -0.03
C VAL A 83 -2.27 30.98 -0.40
N ASN A 84 -3.43 31.27 -0.99
CA ASN A 84 -3.80 32.63 -1.38
C ASN A 84 -3.95 33.55 -0.16
N LYS A 85 -4.56 33.07 0.92
CA LYS A 85 -4.64 33.80 2.20
C LYS A 85 -3.24 34.08 2.77
N MET A 86 -2.37 33.07 2.79
CA MET A 86 -0.98 33.20 3.27
C MET A 86 -0.12 34.13 2.40
N ARG A 87 -0.37 34.18 1.08
CA ARG A 87 0.35 35.04 0.13
C ARG A 87 -0.12 36.49 0.09
N SER A 88 -1.27 36.83 0.65
CA SER A 88 -1.82 38.20 0.63
C SER A 88 -0.98 39.27 1.36
N LYS A 89 0.25 38.90 1.80
CA LYS A 89 1.25 39.68 2.54
C LYS A 89 1.57 41.09 2.01
N GLU A 90 1.15 41.53 0.83
CA GLU A 90 1.85 42.65 0.17
C GLU A 90 1.01 43.82 -0.36
N SER A 91 -0.31 43.69 -0.60
CA SER A 91 -1.08 44.83 -1.15
C SER A 91 -1.65 45.79 -0.10
N SER A 92 -1.88 45.34 1.14
CA SER A 92 -2.53 46.15 2.19
C SER A 92 -1.56 46.74 3.22
N LEU A 93 -0.29 46.29 3.24
CA LEU A 93 0.70 46.65 4.26
C LEU A 93 1.82 47.53 3.68
N GLY A 94 1.45 48.56 2.90
CA GLY A 94 2.36 49.47 2.23
C GLY A 94 3.55 49.95 3.10
N HIS A 95 4.72 50.06 2.46
CA HIS A 95 5.93 50.73 2.97
C HIS A 95 6.53 50.32 4.34
N PHE A 96 6.13 49.21 4.97
CA PHE A 96 6.74 48.78 6.26
C PHE A 96 8.11 48.08 6.16
N LYS A 97 8.78 48.13 5.00
CA LYS A 97 10.02 47.37 4.75
C LYS A 97 11.28 47.90 5.48
N SER A 98 11.23 49.04 6.18
CA SER A 98 12.46 49.74 6.58
C SER A 98 12.96 49.52 8.02
N THR A 99 12.27 48.79 8.90
CA THR A 99 12.73 48.64 10.31
C THR A 99 12.52 47.22 10.83
N ARG A 100 13.59 46.58 11.33
CA ARG A 100 13.61 45.16 11.79
C ARG A 100 12.49 44.80 12.77
N ASN A 101 12.05 45.74 13.61
CA ASN A 101 10.96 45.54 14.59
C ASN A 101 9.55 45.71 13.98
N LEU A 102 9.39 46.55 12.96
CA LEU A 102 8.10 46.74 12.27
C LEU A 102 7.77 45.57 11.35
N GLY A 103 8.80 44.94 10.76
CA GLY A 103 8.64 43.70 9.98
C GLY A 103 8.05 42.55 10.81
N ALA A 104 8.50 42.38 12.07
CA ALA A 104 7.98 41.35 12.97
C ALA A 104 6.53 41.62 13.44
N ILE A 105 6.15 42.88 13.56
CA ILE A 105 4.77 43.28 13.89
C ILE A 105 3.85 43.05 12.67
N GLY A 106 4.29 43.47 11.48
CA GLY A 106 3.55 43.24 10.24
C GLY A 106 3.37 41.76 9.91
N GLU A 107 4.38 40.93 10.18
CA GLU A 107 4.28 39.48 10.03
C GLU A 107 3.25 38.87 10.98
N ARG A 108 3.31 39.23 12.26
CA ARG A 108 2.32 38.76 13.25
C ARG A 108 0.91 39.25 12.93
N LEU A 109 0.76 40.47 12.43
CA LEU A 109 -0.53 41.01 11.98
C LEU A 109 -1.06 40.24 10.77
N HIS A 110 -0.22 39.97 9.77
CA HIS A 110 -0.57 39.14 8.61
C HIS A 110 -1.06 37.76 9.04
N TRP A 111 -0.33 37.09 9.94
CA TRP A 111 -0.74 35.77 10.44
C TRP A 111 -2.01 35.83 11.30
N SER A 112 -2.27 36.94 11.99
CA SER A 112 -3.52 37.16 12.73
C SER A 112 -4.75 37.36 11.82
N MET A 113 -4.54 37.73 10.55
CA MET A 113 -5.64 37.85 9.57
C MET A 113 -6.13 36.47 9.08
N ILE A 114 -5.33 35.41 9.27
CA ILE A 114 -5.76 34.05 8.97
C ILE A 114 -6.59 33.53 10.14
N ALA A 115 -7.90 33.37 9.92
CA ALA A 115 -8.80 32.93 10.97
C ALA A 115 -8.46 31.50 11.40
N GLN A 116 -8.53 31.22 12.70
CA GLN A 116 -8.35 29.86 13.22
C GLN A 116 -9.32 28.86 12.57
N GLY A 117 -10.54 29.29 12.24
CA GLY A 117 -11.51 28.45 11.52
C GLY A 117 -11.04 28.02 10.12
N ASP A 118 -10.24 28.83 9.43
CA ASP A 118 -9.64 28.46 8.14
C ASP A 118 -8.60 27.35 8.32
N VAL A 119 -7.75 27.49 9.35
CA VAL A 119 -6.76 26.48 9.72
C VAL A 119 -7.45 25.17 10.08
N ASP A 120 -8.45 25.23 10.96
CA ASP A 120 -9.19 24.06 11.41
C ASP A 120 -9.95 23.37 10.26
N SER A 121 -10.47 24.12 9.30
CA SER A 121 -11.09 23.58 8.09
C SER A 121 -10.09 22.76 7.27
N VAL A 122 -8.90 23.31 7.03
CA VAL A 122 -7.82 22.62 6.30
C VAL A 122 -7.37 21.38 7.06
N ARG A 123 -7.16 21.47 8.38
CA ARG A 123 -6.79 20.31 9.21
C ARG A 123 -7.81 19.18 9.15
N LYS A 124 -9.10 19.49 9.34
CA LYS A 124 -10.19 18.51 9.25
C LYS A 124 -10.21 17.82 7.89
N MET A 125 -10.05 18.59 6.83
CA MET A 125 -10.00 18.08 5.46
C MET A 125 -8.78 17.16 5.25
N ILE A 126 -7.57 17.59 5.62
CA ILE A 126 -6.35 16.78 5.52
C ILE A 126 -6.48 15.45 6.30
N MET A 127 -6.94 15.51 7.55
CA MET A 127 -7.12 14.31 8.38
C MET A 127 -8.18 13.37 7.84
N SER A 128 -9.29 13.90 7.31
CA SER A 128 -10.32 13.08 6.66
C SER A 128 -9.78 12.36 5.43
N GLN A 129 -9.00 13.04 4.59
CA GLN A 129 -8.42 12.41 3.39
C GLN A 129 -7.35 11.38 3.76
N MET A 130 -6.53 11.66 4.77
CA MET A 130 -5.54 10.71 5.28
C MET A 130 -6.23 9.43 5.81
N ALA A 131 -7.35 9.58 6.52
CA ALA A 131 -8.14 8.44 6.98
C ALA A 131 -8.69 7.61 5.80
N ALA A 132 -9.22 8.26 4.76
CA ALA A 132 -9.71 7.59 3.57
C ALA A 132 -8.60 6.82 2.83
N ILE A 133 -7.42 7.43 2.65
CA ILE A 133 -6.24 6.80 2.04
C ILE A 133 -5.80 5.58 2.85
N ASN A 134 -5.71 5.71 4.17
CA ASN A 134 -5.33 4.60 5.05
C ASN A 134 -6.31 3.42 4.96
N ILE A 135 -7.62 3.69 4.87
CA ILE A 135 -8.64 2.65 4.69
C ILE A 135 -8.44 1.93 3.35
N LEU A 136 -8.29 2.67 2.25
CA LEU A 136 -8.08 2.10 0.92
C LEU A 136 -6.82 1.23 0.87
N MET A 137 -5.71 1.73 1.41
CA MET A 137 -4.45 0.99 1.53
C MET A 137 -4.61 -0.29 2.37
N SER A 138 -5.32 -0.21 3.49
CA SER A 138 -5.57 -1.36 4.37
C SER A 138 -6.43 -2.43 3.68
N VAL A 139 -7.46 -2.02 2.93
CA VAL A 139 -8.31 -2.92 2.15
C VAL A 139 -7.51 -3.61 1.04
N GLN A 140 -6.63 -2.87 0.35
CA GLN A 140 -5.74 -3.43 -0.66
C GLN A 140 -4.78 -4.47 -0.05
N GLN A 141 -4.13 -4.14 1.07
CA GLN A 141 -3.26 -5.08 1.80
C GLN A 141 -4.00 -6.34 2.22
N LEU A 142 -5.21 -6.21 2.78
CA LEU A 142 -6.04 -7.35 3.17
C LEU A 142 -6.41 -8.23 1.95
N THR A 143 -6.68 -7.60 0.81
CA THR A 143 -7.00 -8.31 -0.44
C THR A 143 -5.80 -9.10 -0.94
N ARG A 144 -4.59 -8.51 -0.93
CA ARG A 144 -3.34 -9.21 -1.25
C ARG A 144 -3.12 -10.43 -0.35
N VAL A 145 -3.30 -10.27 0.96
CA VAL A 145 -3.15 -11.37 1.94
C VAL A 145 -4.15 -12.49 1.67
N LYS A 146 -5.42 -12.16 1.38
CA LYS A 146 -6.44 -13.15 1.01
C LYS A 146 -6.10 -13.90 -0.27
N HIS A 147 -5.58 -13.21 -1.28
CA HIS A 147 -5.13 -13.81 -2.53
C HIS A 147 -3.97 -14.80 -2.27
N LEU A 148 -2.93 -14.35 -1.55
CA LEU A 148 -1.79 -15.19 -1.16
C LEU A 148 -2.22 -16.43 -0.36
N SER A 149 -3.14 -16.26 0.60
CA SER A 149 -3.69 -17.38 1.38
C SER A 149 -4.43 -18.38 0.49
N SER A 150 -5.21 -17.89 -0.49
CA SER A 150 -5.95 -18.75 -1.43
C SER A 150 -5.00 -19.49 -2.36
N GLN A 151 -3.96 -18.83 -2.85
CA GLN A 151 -2.92 -19.43 -3.68
C GLN A 151 -2.14 -20.51 -2.91
N SER A 152 -1.77 -20.23 -1.65
CA SER A 152 -1.11 -21.19 -0.78
C SER A 152 -1.96 -22.45 -0.55
N LYS A 153 -3.28 -22.30 -0.32
CA LYS A 153 -4.19 -23.45 -0.20
C LYS A 153 -4.26 -24.28 -1.48
N ARG A 154 -4.30 -23.64 -2.65
CA ARG A 154 -4.30 -24.35 -3.95
C ARG A 154 -3.01 -25.15 -4.16
N ILE A 155 -1.86 -24.53 -3.89
CA ILE A 155 -0.56 -25.20 -3.97
C ILE A 155 -0.52 -26.42 -3.03
N GLY A 156 -1.02 -26.28 -1.80
CA GLY A 156 -1.08 -27.40 -0.85
C GLY A 156 -1.98 -28.54 -1.34
N ALA A 157 -3.14 -28.22 -1.93
CA ALA A 157 -4.05 -29.21 -2.50
C ALA A 157 -3.43 -29.94 -3.72
N ASP A 158 -2.78 -29.20 -4.62
CA ASP A 158 -2.09 -29.75 -5.78
C ASP A 158 -0.94 -30.67 -5.35
N GLN A 159 -0.13 -30.24 -4.38
CA GLN A 159 0.94 -31.06 -3.81
C GLN A 159 0.38 -32.33 -3.16
N SER A 160 -0.71 -32.24 -2.41
CA SER A 160 -1.37 -33.40 -1.83
C SER A 160 -1.85 -34.39 -2.89
N SER A 161 -2.44 -33.91 -3.99
CA SER A 161 -2.88 -34.75 -5.11
C SER A 161 -1.70 -35.44 -5.80
N ILE A 162 -0.59 -34.72 -5.99
CA ILE A 162 0.63 -35.30 -6.57
C ILE A 162 1.19 -36.40 -5.66
N ILE A 163 1.28 -36.14 -4.35
CA ILE A 163 1.76 -37.11 -3.36
C ILE A 163 0.87 -38.36 -3.35
N GLU A 164 -0.46 -38.20 -3.39
CA GLU A 164 -1.40 -39.31 -3.42
C GLU A 164 -1.25 -40.17 -4.68
N LYS A 165 -1.12 -39.54 -5.85
CA LYS A 165 -0.84 -40.25 -7.11
C LYS A 165 0.46 -41.04 -7.05
N HIS A 166 1.53 -40.43 -6.53
CA HIS A 166 2.80 -41.10 -6.34
C HIS A 166 2.71 -42.28 -5.36
N ALA A 167 2.01 -42.11 -4.23
CA ALA A 167 1.80 -43.17 -3.25
C ALA A 167 1.04 -44.36 -3.86
N ASN A 168 -0.04 -44.09 -4.60
CA ASN A 168 -0.80 -45.13 -5.30
C ASN A 168 0.03 -45.87 -6.35
N ALA A 169 0.88 -45.16 -7.10
CA ALA A 169 1.80 -45.78 -8.04
C ALA A 169 2.83 -46.70 -7.33
N ILE A 170 3.37 -46.27 -6.19
CA ILE A 170 4.30 -47.07 -5.38
C ILE A 170 3.61 -48.34 -4.85
N VAL A 171 2.38 -48.23 -4.37
CA VAL A 171 1.59 -49.39 -3.93
C VAL A 171 1.37 -50.36 -5.08
N GLY A 172 0.98 -49.86 -6.27
CA GLY A 172 0.80 -50.69 -7.46
C GLY A 172 2.08 -51.41 -7.91
N HIS A 173 3.21 -50.72 -7.90
CA HIS A 173 4.53 -51.32 -8.17
C HIS A 173 4.88 -52.38 -7.13
N SER A 174 4.65 -52.10 -5.84
CA SER A 174 4.95 -53.03 -4.75
C SER A 174 4.12 -54.32 -4.86
N SER A 175 2.83 -54.21 -5.16
CA SER A 175 1.96 -55.36 -5.42
C SER A 175 2.42 -56.18 -6.63
N SER A 176 2.88 -55.51 -7.69
CA SER A 176 3.42 -56.19 -8.88
C SER A 176 4.69 -56.97 -8.54
N ILE A 177 5.62 -56.38 -7.79
CA ILE A 177 6.82 -57.06 -7.30
C ILE A 177 6.45 -58.27 -6.43
N LEU A 178 5.52 -58.11 -5.49
CA LEU A 178 5.08 -59.19 -4.61
C LEU A 178 4.52 -60.38 -5.42
N ASN A 179 3.73 -60.10 -6.46
CA ASN A 179 3.19 -61.12 -7.35
C ASN A 179 4.31 -61.85 -8.13
N ILE A 180 5.30 -61.10 -8.64
CA ILE A 180 6.47 -61.69 -9.32
C ILE A 180 7.27 -62.57 -8.37
N VAL A 181 7.51 -62.12 -7.13
CA VAL A 181 8.23 -62.89 -6.11
C VAL A 181 7.47 -64.16 -5.78
N SER A 182 6.15 -64.09 -5.59
CA SER A 182 5.31 -65.26 -5.32
C SER A 182 5.36 -66.30 -6.47
N LYS A 183 5.21 -65.85 -7.71
CA LYS A 183 5.32 -66.74 -8.89
C LYS A 183 6.69 -67.39 -9.01
N THR A 184 7.75 -66.61 -8.77
CA THR A 184 9.13 -67.12 -8.76
C THR A 184 9.31 -68.17 -7.67
N GLN A 185 8.78 -67.96 -6.47
CA GLN A 185 8.85 -68.93 -5.38
C GLN A 185 8.13 -70.24 -5.72
N VAL A 186 6.95 -70.16 -6.36
CA VAL A 186 6.23 -71.35 -6.85
C VAL A 186 7.07 -72.11 -7.88
N ALA A 187 7.66 -71.42 -8.84
CA ALA A 187 8.53 -72.04 -9.85
C ALA A 187 9.75 -72.74 -9.22
N ILE A 188 10.39 -72.10 -8.24
CA ILE A 188 11.49 -72.69 -7.46
C ILE A 188 11.03 -73.97 -6.76
N ASN A 189 9.88 -73.95 -6.08
CA ASN A 189 9.37 -75.12 -5.38
C ASN A 189 9.11 -76.30 -6.34
N ILE A 190 8.56 -76.04 -7.53
CA ILE A 190 8.32 -77.07 -8.56
C ILE A 190 9.65 -77.67 -9.03
N LEU A 191 10.65 -76.83 -9.33
CA LEU A 191 11.97 -77.28 -9.76
C LEU A 191 12.65 -78.16 -8.69
N THR A 192 12.55 -77.78 -7.41
CA THR A 192 13.09 -78.55 -6.29
C THR A 192 12.42 -79.92 -6.17
N VAL A 193 11.09 -80.00 -6.30
CA VAL A 193 10.36 -81.29 -6.26
C VAL A 193 10.77 -82.18 -7.43
N ASN A 194 10.85 -81.63 -8.65
CA ASN A 194 11.26 -82.39 -9.82
C ASN A 194 12.69 -82.92 -9.71
N ALA A 195 13.62 -82.11 -9.17
CA ALA A 195 14.99 -82.52 -8.93
C ALA A 195 15.08 -83.64 -7.88
N ALA A 196 14.25 -83.59 -6.82
CA ALA A 196 14.18 -84.66 -5.81
C ALA A 196 13.65 -85.97 -6.41
N ILE A 197 12.61 -85.92 -7.24
CA ILE A 197 12.07 -87.12 -7.93
C ILE A 197 13.11 -87.74 -8.87
N GLN A 198 13.91 -86.94 -9.56
CA GLN A 198 15.00 -87.43 -10.42
C GLN A 198 16.17 -88.05 -9.64
N ALA A 199 16.34 -87.74 -8.36
CA ALA A 199 17.39 -88.29 -7.53
C ALA A 199 17.03 -89.64 -6.87
N ASP A 200 15.74 -89.99 -6.84
CA ASP A 200 15.19 -91.24 -6.26
C ASP A 200 14.95 -92.36 -7.29
N ILE A 201 15.39 -92.18 -8.55
CA ILE A 201 15.36 -93.18 -9.64
C ILE A 201 16.79 -93.63 -9.94
#